data_AF-A0A3D1UDY1-F1
#
_entry.id   AF-A0A3D1UDY1-F1
#
_cell.length_a   1.000
_cell.length_b   1.000
_cell.length_c   1.000
_cell.angle_alpha   90.00
_cell.angle_beta   90.00
_cell.angle_gamma   90.00
#
_symmetry.space_group_name_H-M   'P 1'
#
loop_
_entity.id
_entity.type
_entity.pdbx_description
1 polymer ?
#
loop_
_entity_poly.entity_id
_entity_poly.type
_entity_poly.pdbx_seq_one_letter_code
_entity_poly.pdbx_strand_id
1 'polypeptide(L)' 'ELTEGARSNIVLELDGRLYTPPVSCGLLGGVGRADLLARGICTERVLTRDDLRRATRVFCINSVRGLVEVHL' A
#
# COMPACT_ATOMS: atom_id res chain seq x y z
N GLU A 1 -7.95 3.48 -10.57
CA GLU A 1 -7.24 3.65 -9.30
C GLU A 1 -6.61 2.32 -8.92
N LEU A 2 -5.47 2.30 -8.24
CA LEU A 2 -4.94 1.07 -7.66
C LEU A 2 -5.77 0.68 -6.44
N THR A 3 -6.03 -0.61 -6.29
CA THR A 3 -6.78 -1.14 -5.15
C THR A 3 -5.85 -1.96 -4.26
N GLU A 4 -5.61 -3.22 -4.64
CA GLU A 4 -4.80 -4.18 -3.90
C GLU A 4 -4.27 -5.29 -4.80
N GLY A 5 -3.39 -6.14 -4.26
CA GLY A 5 -3.01 -7.40 -4.89
C GLY A 5 -4.00 -8.51 -4.55
N ALA A 6 -3.85 -9.67 -5.21
CA ALA A 6 -4.79 -10.80 -5.05
C ALA A 6 -4.92 -11.34 -3.61
N ARG A 7 -3.98 -11.03 -2.71
CA ARG A 7 -3.94 -11.51 -1.31
C ARG A 7 -3.23 -10.56 -0.34
N SER A 8 -3.14 -9.29 -0.68
CA SER A 8 -2.35 -8.30 0.05
C SER A 8 -2.74 -6.88 -0.34
N ASN A 9 -2.69 -5.95 0.60
CA ASN A 9 -2.76 -4.53 0.25
C ASN A 9 -1.41 -4.05 -0.31
N ILE A 10 -1.45 -2.97 -1.10
CA ILE A 10 -0.26 -2.35 -1.68
C ILE A 10 0.14 -1.10 -0.90
N VAL A 11 1.45 -0.89 -0.76
CA VAL A 11 2.06 0.33 -0.21
C VAL A 11 3.13 0.79 -1.19
N LEU A 12 3.10 2.07 -1.56
CA LEU A 12 4.10 2.69 -2.43
C LEU A 12 4.93 3.68 -1.63
N GLU A 13 6.24 3.70 -1.86
CA GLU A 13 7.07 4.81 -1.47
C GLU A 13 7.13 5.86 -2.59
N LEU A 14 6.70 7.08 -2.28
CA LEU A 14 6.76 8.24 -3.17
C LEU A 14 7.38 9.38 -2.38
N ASP A 15 8.45 9.98 -2.92
CA ASP A 15 9.15 11.12 -2.31
C ASP A 15 9.56 10.85 -0.83
N GLY A 16 10.03 9.62 -0.56
CA GLY A 16 10.45 9.18 0.78
C GLY A 16 9.30 8.96 1.78
N ARG A 17 8.04 8.92 1.32
CA ARG A 17 6.85 8.69 2.15
C ARG A 17 6.06 7.49 1.67
N LEU A 18 5.47 6.74 2.61
CA LEU A 18 4.68 5.56 2.33
C LEU A 18 3.20 5.88 2.21
N TYR A 19 2.59 5.43 1.12
CA TYR A 19 1.18 5.61 0.83
C TYR A 19 0.48 4.29 0.52
N THR A 20 -0.77 4.15 0.93
CA THR A 20 -1.64 3.02 0.57
C THR A 20 -3.00 3.52 0.07
N PRO A 21 -3.68 2.84 -0.86
CA PRO A 21 -5.01 3.25 -1.31
C PRO A 21 -6.04 3.23 -0.17
N PRO A 22 -6.97 4.22 -0.07
CA PRO A 22 -8.07 4.20 0.90
C PRO A 22 -9.08 3.11 0.57
N VAL A 23 -9.81 2.61 1.57
CA VAL A 23 -10.82 1.54 1.37
C VAL A 23 -11.92 1.91 0.36
N SER A 24 -12.19 3.22 0.18
CA SER A 24 -13.11 3.73 -0.83
C SER A 24 -12.71 3.40 -2.27
N CYS A 25 -11.44 3.05 -2.53
CA CYS A 25 -10.99 2.55 -3.84
C CYS A 25 -11.46 1.11 -4.15
N GLY A 26 -12.16 0.43 -3.22
CA GLY A 26 -12.69 -0.92 -3.44
C GLY A 26 -11.70 -2.04 -3.12
N LEU A 27 -10.96 -1.89 -2.02
CA LEU A 27 -10.08 -2.94 -1.47
C LEU A 27 -10.51 -3.39 -0.08
N LEU A 28 -10.03 -4.56 0.34
CA LEU A 28 -10.15 -5.05 1.71
C LEU A 28 -9.39 -4.14 2.69
N GLY A 29 -10.05 -3.76 3.79
CA GLY A 29 -9.43 -3.08 4.94
C GLY A 29 -8.52 -4.01 5.75
N GLY A 30 -7.43 -4.51 5.14
CA GLY A 30 -6.58 -5.53 5.74
C GLY A 30 -5.96 -5.12 7.06
N VAL A 31 -5.89 -6.05 8.02
CA VAL A 31 -5.39 -5.79 9.39
C VAL A 31 -3.94 -5.28 9.39
N GLY A 32 -3.05 -5.86 8.56
CA GLY A 32 -1.67 -5.36 8.44
C GLY A 32 -1.59 -3.92 7.91
N ARG A 33 -2.45 -3.56 6.95
CA ARG A 33 -2.58 -2.18 6.46
C ARG A 33 -3.11 -1.24 7.55
N ALA A 34 -4.11 -1.67 8.31
CA ALA A 34 -4.67 -0.89 9.41
C ALA A 34 -3.64 -0.60 10.52
N ASP A 35 -2.77 -1.57 10.84
CA ASP A 35 -1.66 -1.37 11.80
C ASP A 35 -0.69 -0.28 11.32
N LEU A 36 -0.28 -0.30 10.04
CA LEU A 36 0.62 0.72 9.50
C LEU A 36 -0.01 2.13 9.55
N LEU A 37 -1.29 2.24 9.24
CA LEU A 37 -2.03 3.50 9.31
C LEU A 37 -2.14 4.00 10.75
N ALA A 38 -2.49 3.12 11.70
CA ALA A 38 -2.63 3.46 13.11
C ALA A 38 -1.30 3.92 13.73
N ARG A 39 -0.17 3.35 13.27
CA ARG A 39 1.18 3.72 13.71
C ARG A 39 1.76 4.94 12.98
N GLY A 40 1.02 5.50 12.02
CA GLY A 40 1.50 6.63 11.20
C GLY A 40 2.68 6.28 10.28
N ILE A 41 2.91 4.99 10.01
CA ILE A 41 3.99 4.53 9.12
C ILE A 41 3.64 4.80 7.66
N CYS A 42 2.36 4.68 7.30
CA CYS A 42 1.85 5.05 5.99
C CYS A 42 0.61 5.94 6.11
N THR A 43 0.27 6.62 5.01
CA THR A 43 -0.92 7.48 4.91
C THR A 43 -1.80 7.04 3.75
N GLU A 44 -3.10 7.21 3.87
CA GLU A 44 -4.01 6.94 2.75
C GLU A 44 -3.85 8.00 1.64
N ARG A 45 -3.81 7.52 0.39
CA ARG A 45 -3.81 8.38 -0.81
C ARG A 45 -4.39 7.58 -1.96
N VAL A 46 -5.20 8.21 -2.83
CA VAL A 46 -5.60 7.57 -4.09
C VAL A 46 -4.36 7.42 -4.97
N LEU A 47 -3.98 6.17 -5.27
CA LEU A 47 -2.78 5.85 -6.06
C LEU A 47 -3.17 5.42 -7.47
N THR A 48 -2.37 5.83 -8.45
CA THR A 48 -2.57 5.55 -9.87
C THR A 48 -1.50 4.62 -10.41
N ARG A 49 -1.70 4.11 -11.64
CA ARG A 49 -0.67 3.32 -12.32
C ARG A 49 0.61 4.13 -12.59
N ASP A 50 0.50 5.45 -12.73
CA ASP A 50 1.68 6.31 -12.90
C ASP A 50 2.43 6.50 -11.60
N ASP A 51 1.73 6.58 -10.45
CA ASP A 51 2.39 6.53 -9.14
C ASP A 51 3.15 5.22 -8.96
N LEU A 52 2.55 4.09 -9.36
CA LEU A 52 3.22 2.78 -9.29
C LEU A 52 4.53 2.75 -10.07
N ARG A 53 4.60 3.40 -11.24
CA ARG A 53 5.82 3.49 -12.06
C ARG A 53 6.86 4.45 -11.49
N ARG A 54 6.42 5.48 -10.77
CA ARG A 54 7.30 6.49 -10.14
C ARG A 54 7.78 6.08 -8.75
N ALA A 55 7.15 5.08 -8.14
CA ALA A 55 7.45 4.64 -6.79
C ALA A 55 8.93 4.22 -6.69
N THR A 56 9.63 4.75 -5.68
CA THR A 56 11.02 4.35 -5.41
C THR A 56 11.08 2.93 -4.88
N ARG A 57 10.06 2.52 -4.12
CA ARG A 57 9.88 1.17 -3.59
C ARG A 57 8.40 0.78 -3.60
N VAL A 58 8.13 -0.50 -3.83
CA VAL A 58 6.79 -1.08 -3.83
C VAL A 58 6.74 -2.19 -2.79
N PHE A 59 5.70 -2.20 -1.98
CA PHE A 59 5.51 -3.22 -0.95
C PHE A 59 4.12 -3.83 -1.05
N CYS A 60 4.03 -5.11 -0.71
CA CYS A 60 2.79 -5.81 -0.41
C CYS A 60 2.74 -6.09 1.08
N ILE A 61 1.56 -5.92 1.69
CA ILE A 61 1.35 -6.23 3.10
C ILE A 61 0.13 -7.13 3.32
N ASN A 62 0.30 -8.11 4.20
CA ASN A 62 -0.80 -8.79 4.88
C ASN A 62 -0.37 -9.19 6.29
N SER A 63 -1.32 -9.61 7.13
CA SER A 63 -1.06 -9.91 8.54
C SER A 63 -0.23 -11.16 8.78
N VAL A 64 -0.10 -12.04 7.78
CA VAL A 64 0.65 -13.29 7.92
C VAL A 64 2.13 -13.09 7.62
N ARG A 65 2.45 -12.25 6.62
CA ARG A 65 3.82 -12.08 6.10
C ARG A 65 4.43 -10.72 6.42
N GLY A 66 3.65 -9.80 7.01
CA GLY A 66 4.09 -8.44 7.24
C GLY A 66 4.31 -7.67 5.95
N LEU A 67 5.15 -6.64 6.01
CA LEU A 67 5.50 -5.78 4.88
C LEU A 67 6.64 -6.40 4.08
N VAL A 68 6.40 -6.70 2.80
CA VAL A 68 7.36 -7.33 1.90
C VAL A 68 7.60 -6.43 0.70
N GLU A 69 8.86 -6.09 0.43
CA GLU A 69 9.25 -5.35 -0.77
C GLU A 69 9.15 -6.24 -2.01
N VAL A 70 8.62 -5.68 -3.11
CA VAL A 70 8.37 -6.39 -4.37
C VAL A 70 8.84 -5.56 -5.55
N HIS A 71 9.02 -6.22 -6.69
CA HIS A 71 9.42 -5.60 -7.96
C HIS A 71 8.36 -5.90 -9.02
N LEU A 72 8.18 -4.99 -9.98
CA LEU A 72 7.22 -5.07 -11.08
C LEU A 72 7.86 -5.52 -12.38
#